data_AF-A0A1I2CRH2-F1
#
_entry.id   AF-A0A1I2CRH2-F1
#
_cell.length_a   1.000
_cell.length_b   1.000
_cell.length_c   1.000
_cell.angle_alpha   90.00
_cell.angle_beta   90.00
_cell.angle_gamma   90.00
#
_symmetry.space_group_name_H-M   'P 1'
#
loop_
_entity.id
_entity.type
_entity.pdbx_description
1 polymer ?
#
loop_
_entity_poly.entity_id
_entity_poly.type
_entity_poly.pdbx_seq_one_letter_code
_entity_poly.pdbx_strand_id
1 'polypeptide(L)' 'MTTSYDNMLTAEEKEQMDELREKAMRSDSEVYMKQYTTQMALLYERARLRREKSHTS' A
#
# COMPACT_ATOMS: atom_id res chain seq x y z
N MET A 1 -15.67 -4.99 -6.33
CA MET A 1 -14.62 -5.99 -6.08
C MET A 1 -13.44 -5.29 -5.41
N THR A 2 -13.39 -5.20 -4.09
CA THR A 2 -12.29 -4.56 -3.32
C THR A 2 -11.82 -5.42 -2.15
N THR A 3 -12.46 -6.56 -1.92
CA THR A 3 -12.33 -7.40 -0.71
C THR A 3 -11.02 -8.17 -0.58
N SER A 4 -10.19 -8.25 -1.63
CA SER A 4 -8.93 -9.02 -1.59
C SER A 4 -7.75 -8.21 -1.05
N TYR A 5 -7.75 -6.89 -1.25
CA TYR A 5 -6.67 -5.97 -0.86
C TYR A 5 -6.77 -5.60 0.62
N ASP A 6 -7.98 -5.35 1.08
CA ASP A 6 -8.28 -4.89 2.43
C ASP A 6 -7.98 -5.96 3.50
N ASN A 7 -7.94 -7.23 3.11
CA ASN A 7 -7.63 -8.33 4.02
C ASN A 7 -6.13 -8.66 4.13
N MET A 8 -5.26 -8.02 3.34
CA MET A 8 -3.81 -8.28 3.36
C MET A 8 -3.01 -7.26 4.19
N LEU A 9 -3.48 -6.02 4.23
CA LEU A 9 -2.85 -4.93 4.96
C LEU A 9 -3.22 -4.97 6.43
N THR A 10 -2.25 -4.73 7.32
CA THR A 10 -2.53 -4.48 8.75
C THR A 10 -3.26 -3.14 8.90
N ALA A 11 -3.86 -2.89 10.08
CA ALA A 11 -4.49 -1.60 10.36
C ALA A 11 -3.52 -0.42 10.15
N GLU A 12 -2.28 -0.56 10.61
CA GLU A 12 -1.21 0.44 10.42
C GLU A 12 -0.85 0.63 8.94
N GLU A 13 -0.73 -0.45 8.17
CA GLU A 13 -0.42 -0.35 6.74
C GLU A 13 -1.58 0.26 5.94
N LYS A 14 -2.83 0.08 6.38
CA LYS A 14 -4.00 0.75 5.80
C LYS A 14 -3.97 2.25 6.06
N GLU A 15 -3.67 2.65 7.30
CA GLU A 15 -3.52 4.07 7.65
C GLU A 15 -2.41 4.72 6.79
N GLN A 16 -1.26 4.05 6.66
CA GLN A 16 -0.17 4.50 5.78
C GLN A 16 -0.59 4.56 4.30
N MET A 17 -1.37 3.59 3.82
CA MET A 17 -1.89 3.58 2.45
C MET A 17 -2.83 4.77 2.18
N ASP A 18 -3.71 5.07 3.14
CA ASP A 18 -4.66 6.17 3.03
C ASP A 18 -3.94 7.52 3.06
N GLU A 19 -2.95 7.70 3.94
CA GLU A 19 -2.11 8.89 3.95
C GLU A 19 -1.36 9.08 2.62
N LEU A 20 -0.76 8.02 2.08
CA LEU A 20 -0.01 8.09 0.83
C LEU A 20 -0.94 8.40 -0.35
N ARG A 21 -2.16 7.86 -0.35
CA ARG A 21 -3.19 8.17 -1.33
C ARG A 21 -3.60 9.64 -1.24
N GLU A 22 -3.83 10.17 -0.05
CA GLU A 22 -4.16 11.59 0.15
C GLU A 22 -3.03 12.50 -0.33
N LYS A 23 -1.78 12.18 0.01
CA LYS A 23 -0.58 12.89 -0.44
C LYS A 23 -0.43 12.86 -1.96
N ALA A 24 -0.69 11.72 -2.60
CA ALA A 24 -0.66 11.59 -4.05
C ALA A 24 -1.76 12.41 -4.73
N MET A 25 -2.99 12.40 -4.21
CA MET A 25 -4.12 13.14 -4.79
C MET A 25 -3.98 14.66 -4.67
N ARG A 26 -3.28 15.14 -3.63
CA ARG A 26 -3.04 16.58 -3.39
C ARG A 26 -1.75 17.11 -3.99
N SER A 27 -0.89 16.23 -4.51
CA SER A 27 0.42 16.63 -5.02
C SER A 27 0.34 17.01 -6.49
N ASP A 28 0.62 18.27 -6.81
CA ASP A 28 0.79 18.73 -8.19
C ASP A 28 2.18 18.40 -8.77
N SER A 29 3.09 17.90 -7.94
CA SER A 29 4.42 17.46 -8.38
C SER A 29 4.39 16.01 -8.85
N GLU A 30 4.74 15.79 -10.12
CA GLU A 30 4.86 14.45 -10.70
C GLU A 30 5.91 13.59 -9.97
N VAL A 31 6.99 14.21 -9.48
CA VAL A 31 8.05 13.52 -8.72
C VAL A 31 7.48 12.96 -7.42
N TYR A 32 6.74 13.78 -6.66
CA TYR A 32 6.15 13.35 -5.40
C TYR A 32 5.02 12.34 -5.62
N MET A 33 4.19 12.53 -6.65
CA MET A 33 3.20 11.53 -7.04
C MET A 33 3.84 10.15 -7.28
N LYS A 34 4.90 10.08 -8.10
CA LYS A 34 5.63 8.83 -8.35
C LYS A 34 6.21 8.22 -7.07
N GLN A 35 6.74 9.05 -6.18
CA GLN A 35 7.28 8.58 -4.90
C GLN A 35 6.18 7.99 -4.02
N TYR A 36 5.04 8.66 -3.86
CA TYR A 36 3.93 8.16 -3.06
C TYR A 36 3.34 6.88 -3.63
N THR A 37 3.12 6.81 -4.95
CA THR A 37 2.62 5.59 -5.60
C THR A 37 3.61 4.43 -5.48
N THR A 38 4.91 4.70 -5.52
CA THR A 38 5.95 3.67 -5.30
C THR A 38 5.89 3.13 -3.87
N GLN A 39 5.74 4.02 -2.88
CA GLN A 39 5.60 3.61 -1.48
C GLN A 39 4.35 2.77 -1.24
N MET A 40 3.22 3.12 -1.89
CA MET A 40 1.99 2.31 -1.87
C MET A 40 2.23 0.91 -2.45
N ALA A 41 2.93 0.80 -3.58
CA ALA A 41 3.25 -0.48 -4.19
C ALA A 41 4.14 -1.35 -3.27
N LEU A 42 5.12 -0.75 -2.61
CA LEU A 42 6.00 -1.45 -1.66
C LEU A 42 5.24 -1.97 -0.43
N LEU A 43 4.29 -1.19 0.10
CA LEU A 43 3.41 -1.64 1.18
C LEU A 43 2.61 -2.88 0.75
N TYR A 44 2.07 -2.85 -0.47
CA TYR A 44 1.32 -3.98 -1.00
C TYR A 44 2.18 -5.23 -1.19
N GLU A 45 3.36 -5.11 -1.80
CA GLU A 45 4.26 -6.26 -1.99
C GLU A 45 4.73 -6.84 -0.66
N ARG A 46 5.00 -6.00 0.34
CA ARG A 46 5.35 -6.46 1.69
C ARG A 46 4.20 -7.25 2.32
N ALA A 47 2.96 -6.78 2.18
CA ALA A 47 1.79 -7.48 2.68
C ALA A 47 1.55 -8.81 1.95
N ARG A 48 1.74 -8.84 0.63
CA ARG A 48 1.67 -10.05 -0.20
C ARG A 48 2.69 -11.10 0.26
N LEU A 49 3.95 -10.71 0.38
CA LEU A 49 5.03 -11.61 0.82
C LEU A 49 4.81 -12.17 2.21
N ARG A 50 4.25 -11.39 3.13
CA ARG A 50 3.88 -11.87 4.48
C ARG A 50 2.83 -12.98 4.38
N ARG A 51 1.80 -12.81 3.56
CA ARG A 51 0.76 -13.83 3.36
C ARG A 51 1.32 -15.10 2.70
N GLU A 52 2.17 -14.95 1.70
CA GLU A 52 2.83 -16.09 1.03
C GLU A 52 3.68 -16.90 2.01
N LYS A 53 4.44 -16.24 2.90
CA LYS A 53 5.20 -16.89 3.97
C LYS A 53 4.31 -17.64 4.97
N SER A 54 3.16 -17.07 5.34
CA SER A 54 2.20 -17.73 6.23
C SER A 54 1.49 -18.94 5.61
N HIS A 55 1.55 -19.14 4.30
CA HIS A 55 0.98 -20.31 3.61
C HIS A 55 2.02 -21.39 3.27
N THR A 56 3.30 -21.09 3.41
CA THR A 56 4.41 -22.01 3.09
C THR A 56 5.09 -22.60 4.33
N SER A 57 4.60 -22.29 5.54
CA SER A 57 4.98 -22.92 6.81
C SER A 57 3.88 -23.86 7.29
#